data_AF-A0A834D0Z4-F1
#
_entry.id   AF-A0A834D0Z4-F1
#
_cell.length_a   1.000
_cell.length_b   1.000
_cell.length_c   1.000
_cell.angle_alpha   90.00
_cell.angle_beta   90.00
_cell.angle_gamma   90.00
#
_symmetry.space_group_name_H-M   'P 1'
#
loop_
_entity.id
_entity.type
_entity.pdbx_description
1 polymer ?
#
loop_
_entity_poly.entity_id
_entity_poly.type
_entity_poly.pdbx_seq_one_letter_code
_entity_poly.pdbx_strand_id
1 'polypeptide(L)'
;MLSSHVSFLYLMMLIIAFCNLGLHSAASSTDFKHSFRGDNNHSRKVHVKSEKAYSSYRELMVHGGCTNRDISISQSRDTTSGIPRYIVQIVNTCVSGCAPSKIRLHCGWFASARIINPRTFKRLSYDDCLVNGGKPLKSSQIKR
;
A
#
# COMPACT_ATOMS: atom_id res chain seq x y z
N MET A 1 40.30 5.13 -29.05
CA MET A 1 38.83 5.13 -29.22
C MET A 1 38.23 3.73 -29.19
N LEU A 2 38.70 2.76 -29.99
CA LEU A 2 38.12 1.40 -29.97
C LEU A 2 38.13 0.73 -28.58
N SER A 3 39.27 0.78 -27.86
CA SER A 3 39.42 0.22 -26.51
C SER A 3 38.43 0.79 -25.47
N SER A 4 38.14 2.10 -25.52
CA SER A 4 37.18 2.74 -24.60
C SER A 4 35.73 2.32 -24.89
N HIS A 5 35.36 2.10 -26.16
CA HIS A 5 34.05 1.54 -26.50
C HIS A 5 33.92 0.07 -26.06
N VAL A 6 34.96 -0.74 -26.24
CA VAL A 6 34.97 -2.14 -25.77
C VAL A 6 34.84 -2.20 -24.23
N SER A 7 35.56 -1.35 -23.50
CA SER A 7 35.44 -1.23 -22.04
C SER A 7 34.03 -0.82 -21.59
N PHE A 8 33.41 0.16 -22.26
CA PHE A 8 32.04 0.58 -21.97
C PHE A 8 31.01 -0.52 -22.22
N LEU A 9 31.11 -1.23 -23.35
CA LEU A 9 30.23 -2.36 -23.67
C LEU A 9 30.40 -3.50 -22.65
N TYR A 10 31.63 -3.79 -22.23
CA TYR A 10 31.90 -4.77 -21.18
C TYR A 10 31.26 -4.39 -19.83
N LEU A 11 31.37 -3.12 -19.42
CA LEU A 11 30.71 -2.60 -18.21
C LEU A 11 29.18 -2.68 -18.30
N MET A 12 28.58 -2.35 -19.45
CA MET A 12 27.14 -2.50 -19.66
C MET A 12 26.69 -3.96 -19.56
N MET A 13 27.43 -4.89 -20.17
CA MET A 13 27.13 -6.32 -20.09
C MET A 13 27.31 -6.89 -18.68
N LEU A 14 28.29 -6.43 -17.91
CA LEU A 14 28.44 -6.78 -16.49
C LEU A 14 27.23 -6.28 -15.68
N ILE A 15 26.81 -5.03 -15.85
CA ILE A 15 25.63 -4.48 -15.16
C ILE A 15 24.39 -5.31 -15.50
N ILE A 16 24.16 -5.64 -16.78
CA ILE A 16 23.05 -6.48 -17.21
C ILE A 16 23.14 -7.88 -16.55
N ALA A 17 24.31 -8.50 -16.49
CA ALA A 17 24.50 -9.79 -15.83
C ALA A 17 24.19 -9.74 -14.32
N PHE A 18 24.67 -8.72 -13.60
CA PHE A 18 24.36 -8.53 -12.18
C PHE A 18 22.88 -8.19 -11.93
N CYS A 19 22.25 -7.40 -12.81
CA CYS A 19 20.81 -7.11 -12.73
C CYS A 19 19.97 -8.38 -12.95
N ASN A 20 20.35 -9.26 -13.87
CA ASN A 20 19.66 -10.54 -14.07
C ASN A 20 19.92 -11.52 -12.90
N LEU A 21 21.10 -11.50 -12.28
CA LEU A 21 21.38 -12.28 -11.07
C LEU A 21 20.57 -11.77 -9.85
N GLY A 22 20.19 -10.49 -9.84
CA GLY A 22 19.22 -9.92 -8.89
C GLY A 22 17.75 -10.21 -9.21
N LEU A 23 17.43 -10.81 -10.38
CA LEU A 23 16.05 -11.02 -10.84
C LEU A 23 15.49 -12.42 -10.53
N HIS A 24 16.06 -13.13 -9.56
CA HIS A 24 15.44 -14.31 -8.93
C HIS A 24 14.96 -13.98 -7.50
N SER A 25 14.08 -12.97 -7.40
CA SER A 25 13.21 -12.73 -6.23
C SER A 25 11.84 -12.19 -6.64
N ALA A 26 11.27 -12.80 -7.69
CA ALA A 26 9.90 -12.53 -8.14
C ALA A 26 9.11 -13.82 -8.48
N ALA A 27 9.50 -14.97 -7.90
CA ALA A 27 8.67 -16.18 -7.87
C ALA A 27 7.61 -16.04 -6.76
N SER A 28 6.58 -15.24 -7.02
CA SER A 28 5.45 -15.03 -6.10
C SER A 28 4.49 -16.23 -6.11
N SER A 29 4.94 -17.37 -5.58
CA SER A 29 4.13 -18.57 -5.43
C SER A 29 4.54 -19.41 -4.21
N THR A 30 4.26 -18.89 -3.01
CA THR A 30 4.15 -19.72 -1.80
C THR A 30 2.89 -19.34 -1.02
N ASP A 31 1.83 -20.08 -1.29
CA ASP A 31 0.95 -20.70 -0.29
C ASP A 31 0.97 -20.06 1.11
N PHE A 32 0.03 -19.15 1.37
CA PHE A 32 -0.12 -18.50 2.68
C PHE A 32 -0.75 -19.47 3.67
N LYS A 33 0.08 -20.36 4.24
CA LYS A 33 -0.32 -21.26 5.33
C LYS A 33 -0.87 -20.45 6.51
N HIS A 34 -2.18 -20.55 6.72
CA HIS A 34 -2.84 -20.00 7.90
C HIS A 34 -2.28 -20.64 9.18
N SER A 35 -1.52 -19.88 9.97
CA SER A 35 -1.10 -20.25 11.32
C SER A 35 -1.81 -19.41 12.37
N PHE A 36 -3.11 -19.64 12.56
CA PHE A 36 -3.83 -19.14 13.74
C PHE A 36 -3.82 -20.19 14.85
N ARG A 37 -2.85 -20.06 15.75
CA ARG A 37 -2.73 -20.82 16.98
C ARG A 37 -3.88 -20.43 17.92
N GLY A 38 -4.69 -21.40 18.33
CA GLY A 38 -5.87 -21.15 19.15
C GLY A 38 -5.60 -21.14 20.66
N ASP A 39 -6.24 -20.19 21.33
CA ASP A 39 -6.46 -20.08 22.79
C ASP A 39 -7.59 -19.02 23.04
N ASN A 40 -8.60 -19.20 23.89
CA ASN A 40 -9.19 -20.46 24.40
C ASN A 40 -10.65 -20.26 24.91
N ASN A 41 -11.43 -21.36 24.96
CA ASN A 41 -12.71 -21.62 25.67
C ASN A 41 -13.73 -20.50 26.04
N HIS A 42 -14.93 -20.54 25.41
CA HIS A 42 -16.19 -20.56 26.17
C HIS A 42 -17.32 -21.33 25.45
N SER A 43 -17.99 -22.20 26.21
CA SER A 43 -19.08 -23.12 25.86
C SER A 43 -20.24 -22.57 24.99
N ARG A 44 -20.57 -23.27 23.88
CA ARG A 44 -21.76 -24.16 23.76
C ARG A 44 -21.82 -24.88 22.39
N LYS A 45 -22.30 -26.14 22.38
CA LYS A 45 -22.57 -26.93 21.17
C LYS A 45 -23.89 -26.49 20.53
N VAL A 46 -23.91 -26.23 19.22
CA VAL A 46 -25.11 -26.35 18.37
C VAL A 46 -24.71 -27.04 17.07
N HIS A 47 -25.39 -28.14 16.75
CA HIS A 47 -25.10 -29.00 15.61
C HIS A 47 -26.18 -28.79 14.54
N VAL A 48 -25.88 -28.03 13.49
CA VAL A 48 -26.76 -27.90 12.31
C VAL A 48 -25.93 -28.04 11.04
N LYS A 49 -26.06 -29.19 10.37
CA LYS A 49 -25.64 -29.37 8.98
C LYS A 49 -26.76 -28.85 8.08
N SER A 50 -26.44 -27.98 7.14
CA SER A 50 -27.31 -27.68 5.99
C SER A 50 -26.46 -27.20 4.82
N GLU A 51 -26.25 -28.07 3.83
CA GLU A 51 -25.62 -27.71 2.56
C GLU A 51 -26.65 -26.96 1.71
N LYS A 52 -26.40 -25.68 1.41
CA LYS A 52 -27.14 -24.94 0.37
C LYS A 52 -26.27 -23.84 -0.23
N ALA A 53 -26.08 -23.95 -1.54
CA ALA A 53 -25.50 -23.00 -2.49
C ALA A 53 -24.74 -21.78 -1.91
N TYR A 54 -23.41 -21.76 -2.08
CA TYR A 54 -22.59 -20.56 -1.90
C TYR A 54 -23.11 -19.46 -2.83
N SER A 55 -23.87 -18.54 -2.27
CA SER A 55 -24.63 -17.59 -3.06
C SER A 55 -23.82 -16.33 -3.30
N SER A 56 -23.67 -15.97 -4.58
CA SER A 56 -22.84 -14.86 -5.06
C SER A 56 -23.48 -13.49 -4.82
N TYR A 57 -23.85 -13.22 -3.57
CA TYR A 57 -24.03 -11.86 -3.08
C TYR A 57 -22.70 -11.45 -2.43
N ARG A 58 -22.19 -10.26 -2.75
CA ARG A 58 -21.09 -9.68 -1.99
C ARG A 58 -21.59 -9.43 -0.57
N GLU A 59 -21.31 -10.37 0.32
CA GLU A 59 -21.43 -10.15 1.76
C GLU A 59 -20.64 -8.89 2.06
N LEU A 60 -21.35 -7.83 2.44
CA LEU A 60 -20.77 -6.52 2.63
C LEU A 60 -19.98 -6.61 3.93
N MET A 61 -18.72 -7.02 3.80
CA MET A 61 -17.84 -7.41 4.88
C MET A 61 -17.75 -6.30 5.92
N VAL A 62 -18.61 -6.36 6.93
CA VAL A 62 -18.40 -5.74 8.25
C VAL A 62 -17.35 -6.59 8.98
N HIS A 63 -16.21 -6.81 8.32
CA HIS A 63 -15.01 -7.28 8.97
C HIS A 63 -14.54 -6.15 9.88
N GLY A 64 -14.27 -6.47 11.15
CA GLY A 64 -14.10 -5.52 12.25
C GLY A 64 -12.83 -4.66 12.22
N GLY A 65 -12.30 -4.33 11.04
CA GLY A 65 -11.13 -3.49 10.85
C GLY A 65 -10.93 -3.11 9.39
N CYS A 66 -10.39 -1.92 9.16
CA CYS A 66 -10.01 -1.49 7.82
C CYS A 66 -8.72 -2.18 7.36
N THR A 67 -8.66 -2.49 6.07
CA THR A 67 -7.49 -3.03 5.39
C THR A 67 -6.80 -1.95 4.55
N ASN A 68 -5.64 -2.28 4.01
CA ASN A 68 -4.96 -1.50 2.98
C ASN A 68 -5.70 -1.44 1.62
N ARG A 69 -6.78 -2.22 1.41
CA ARG A 69 -7.65 -2.12 0.23
C ARG A 69 -8.72 -1.02 0.37
N ASP A 70 -8.94 -0.55 1.60
CA ASP A 70 -9.93 0.47 1.96
C ASP A 70 -9.37 1.91 1.88
N ILE A 71 -8.16 2.04 1.35
CA ILE A 71 -7.50 3.30 1.00
C ILE A 71 -7.06 3.25 -0.45
N SER A 72 -7.37 4.30 -1.21
CA SER A 72 -6.80 4.55 -2.53
C SER A 72 -5.79 5.70 -2.47
N ILE A 73 -4.68 5.55 -3.18
CA ILE A 73 -3.62 6.55 -3.32
C ILE A 73 -3.41 6.78 -4.81
N SER A 74 -3.56 8.02 -5.26
CA SER A 74 -3.32 8.42 -6.64
C SER A 74 -2.40 9.63 -6.72
N GLN A 75 -1.78 9.82 -7.88
CA GLN A 75 -0.92 10.96 -8.17
C GLN A 75 -1.32 11.60 -9.50
N SER A 76 -1.41 12.92 -9.55
CA SER A 76 -1.62 13.70 -10.77
C SER A 76 -0.58 14.82 -10.88
N ARG A 77 -0.35 15.32 -12.11
CA ARG A 77 0.57 16.44 -12.36
C ARG A 77 -0.15 17.77 -12.17
N ASP A 78 0.43 18.65 -11.37
CA ASP A 78 0.06 20.07 -11.32
C ASP A 78 0.85 20.81 -12.41
N THR A 79 0.13 21.26 -13.44
CA THR A 79 0.67 21.98 -14.61
C THR A 79 0.64 23.50 -14.45
N THR A 80 0.14 24.03 -13.33
CA THR A 80 -0.04 25.49 -13.11
C THR A 80 1.29 26.25 -12.94
N SER A 81 2.42 25.54 -12.94
CA SER A 81 3.76 26.14 -12.93
C SER A 81 4.73 25.37 -13.81
N GLY A 82 5.68 26.08 -14.44
CA GLY A 82 6.78 25.47 -15.22
C GLY A 82 7.76 24.59 -14.43
N ILE A 83 7.54 24.40 -13.12
CA ILE A 83 8.23 23.40 -12.30
C ILE A 83 7.33 22.17 -12.19
N PRO A 84 7.82 20.95 -12.51
CA PRO A 84 7.06 19.72 -12.31
C PRO A 84 6.59 19.57 -10.86
N ARG A 85 5.28 19.68 -10.64
CA ARG A 85 4.62 19.44 -9.35
C ARG A 85 3.68 18.25 -9.48
N TYR A 86 3.54 17.53 -8.38
CA TYR A 86 2.64 16.39 -8.29
C TYR A 86 1.71 16.57 -7.10
N ILE A 87 0.42 16.35 -7.34
CA ILE A 87 -0.62 16.26 -6.33
C ILE A 87 -0.76 14.78 -5.99
N VAL A 88 -0.48 14.41 -4.75
CA VAL A 88 -0.82 13.08 -4.22
C VAL A 88 -2.18 13.22 -3.54
N GLN A 89 -3.07 12.25 -3.79
CA GLN A 89 -4.41 12.19 -3.25
C GLN A 89 -4.60 10.87 -2.52
N ILE A 90 -4.93 10.94 -1.23
CA ILE A 90 -5.23 9.79 -0.37
C ILE A 90 -6.72 9.82 -0.04
N VAL A 91 -7.44 8.73 -0.31
CA VAL A 91 -8.90 8.64 -0.23
C VAL A 91 -9.31 7.40 0.56
N ASN A 92 -10.28 7.53 1.46
CA ASN A 92 -10.98 6.40 2.06
C ASN A 92 -12.01 5.85 1.06
N THR A 93 -11.83 4.60 0.61
CA THR A 93 -12.72 3.88 -0.32
C THR A 93 -13.70 2.95 0.40
N CYS A 94 -13.64 2.88 1.72
CA CYS A 94 -14.50 2.01 2.52
C CYS A 94 -15.95 2.48 2.53
N VAL A 95 -16.88 1.54 2.32
CA VAL A 95 -18.28 1.86 1.97
C VAL A 95 -19.14 2.16 3.20
N SER A 96 -19.06 1.36 4.27
CA SER A 96 -19.90 1.53 5.47
C SER A 96 -19.28 0.91 6.72
N GLY A 97 -19.47 1.53 7.88
CA GLY A 97 -18.99 1.01 9.17
C GLY A 97 -17.48 1.13 9.41
N CYS A 98 -16.74 1.72 8.47
CA CYS A 98 -15.28 1.72 8.45
C CYS A 98 -14.70 3.10 8.08
N ALA A 99 -13.75 3.56 8.89
CA ALA A 99 -12.98 4.78 8.65
C ALA A 99 -11.51 4.51 9.00
N PRO A 100 -10.63 4.25 8.01
CA PRO A 100 -9.25 3.85 8.26
C PRO A 100 -8.53 4.93 9.07
N SER A 101 -7.86 4.51 10.14
CA SER A 101 -7.14 5.37 11.08
C SER A 101 -5.72 4.86 11.29
N LYS A 102 -4.84 5.66 11.91
CA LYS A 102 -3.41 5.36 12.07
C LYS A 102 -2.72 4.96 10.74
N ILE A 103 -3.19 5.52 9.62
CA ILE A 103 -2.66 5.23 8.27
C ILE A 103 -1.19 5.67 8.22
N ARG A 104 -0.29 4.70 7.97
CA ARG A 104 1.14 4.92 7.73
C ARG A 104 1.46 4.56 6.29
N LEU A 105 2.28 5.37 5.64
CA LEU A 105 2.73 5.16 4.27
C LEU A 105 4.26 5.10 4.21
N HIS A 106 4.77 4.16 3.41
CA HIS A 106 6.16 4.15 2.97
C HIS A 106 6.39 5.38 2.07
N CYS A 107 7.35 6.23 2.45
CA CYS A 107 7.52 7.57 1.90
C CYS A 107 8.99 7.98 1.72
N GLY A 108 9.93 7.04 1.71
CA GLY A 108 11.38 7.27 1.64
C GLY A 108 11.79 8.24 0.53
N TRP A 109 11.31 8.00 -0.69
CA TRP A 109 11.59 8.81 -1.88
C TRP A 109 10.59 9.96 -2.11
N PHE A 110 9.58 10.11 -1.25
CA PHE A 110 8.61 11.19 -1.39
C PHE A 110 9.18 12.51 -0.84
N ALA A 111 9.25 13.51 -1.72
CA ALA A 111 9.64 14.88 -1.39
C ALA A 111 8.55 15.87 -1.82
N SER A 112 8.22 16.81 -0.94
CA SER A 112 7.15 17.78 -1.18
C SER A 112 7.71 19.11 -1.71
N ALA A 113 7.23 19.55 -2.88
CA ALA A 113 7.63 20.83 -3.48
C ALA A 113 7.11 22.09 -2.76
N ARG A 114 6.27 21.90 -1.71
CA ARG A 114 5.77 22.94 -0.80
C ARG A 114 5.74 22.38 0.61
N ILE A 115 5.68 23.25 1.63
CA ILE A 115 5.48 22.84 3.02
C ILE A 115 4.07 22.21 3.14
N ILE A 116 4.01 20.93 3.51
CA ILE A 116 2.74 20.24 3.81
C ILE A 116 2.39 20.47 5.28
N ASN A 117 1.10 20.63 5.58
CA ASN A 117 0.62 20.77 6.95
C ASN A 117 0.90 19.47 7.75
N PRO A 118 1.65 19.51 8.87
CA PRO A 118 1.97 18.30 9.65
C PRO A 118 0.75 17.64 10.31
N ARG A 119 -0.43 18.27 10.25
CA ARG A 119 -1.71 17.65 10.66
C ARG A 119 -2.35 16.82 9.55
N THR A 120 -2.03 17.06 8.27
CA THR A 120 -2.54 16.28 7.13
C THR A 120 -1.57 15.18 6.71
N PHE A 121 -0.27 15.44 6.75
CA PHE A 121 0.78 14.47 6.44
C PHE A 121 2.06 14.81 7.22
N LYS A 122 2.60 13.85 7.98
CA LYS A 122 3.82 14.04 8.78
C LYS A 122 4.78 12.87 8.60
N ARG A 123 5.99 13.15 8.14
CA ARG A 123 7.12 12.20 8.18
C ARG A 123 7.53 11.96 9.64
N LEU A 124 7.48 10.70 10.08
CA LEU A 124 7.87 10.24 11.40
C LEU A 124 9.30 9.66 11.39
N SER A 125 9.66 8.96 10.32
CA SER A 125 11.03 8.54 10.00
C SER A 125 11.24 8.59 8.49
N TYR A 126 12.43 8.23 7.98
CA TYR A 126 12.72 8.30 6.54
C TYR A 126 11.64 7.62 5.69
N ASP A 127 11.29 6.36 5.95
CA ASP A 127 10.30 5.62 5.16
C ASP A 127 8.94 5.48 5.87
N ASP A 128 8.56 6.44 6.70
CA ASP A 128 7.38 6.33 7.54
C ASP A 128 6.65 7.67 7.66
N CYS A 129 5.49 7.78 7.02
CA CYS A 129 4.66 8.97 7.03
C CYS A 129 3.26 8.70 7.57
N LEU A 130 2.86 9.49 8.57
CA LEU A 130 1.54 9.46 9.21
C LEU A 130 0.56 10.39 8.48
N VAL A 131 -0.58 9.84 8.07
CA VAL A 131 -1.66 10.61 7.41
C VAL A 131 -2.66 11.10 8.44
N ASN A 132 -3.18 12.32 8.25
CA ASN A 132 -4.28 12.92 9.04
C ASN A 132 -4.04 12.95 10.57
N GLY A 133 -2.77 12.99 10.99
CA GLY A 133 -2.38 12.88 12.40
C GLY A 133 -2.81 11.57 13.07
N GLY A 134 -2.98 10.50 12.29
CA GLY A 134 -3.49 9.20 12.76
C GLY A 134 -5.01 9.15 12.98
N LYS A 135 -5.73 10.26 12.81
CA LYS A 135 -7.20 10.30 12.96
C LYS A 135 -7.90 9.61 11.78
N PRO A 136 -9.10 9.03 11.97
CA PRO A 136 -9.85 8.38 10.89
C PRO A 136 -10.00 9.28 9.67
N LEU A 137 -9.66 8.75 8.49
CA LEU A 137 -9.94 9.41 7.21
C LEU A 137 -11.42 9.18 6.89
N LYS A 138 -12.25 10.21 7.04
CA LYS A 138 -13.67 10.12 6.70
C LYS A 138 -13.83 9.88 5.20
N SER A 139 -14.90 9.16 4.81
CA SER A 139 -15.28 9.05 3.40
C SER A 139 -15.44 10.44 2.78
N SER A 140 -15.13 10.55 1.48
CA SER A 140 -15.06 11.81 0.73
C SER A 140 -14.00 12.85 1.16
N GLN A 141 -13.06 12.53 2.06
CA GLN A 141 -11.93 13.42 2.33
C GLN A 141 -10.73 13.16 1.42
N ILE A 142 -10.39 14.17 0.60
CA ILE A 142 -9.14 14.24 -0.15
C ILE A 142 -8.10 14.97 0.70
N LYS A 143 -6.92 14.36 0.88
CA LYS A 143 -5.73 15.06 1.38
C LYS A 143 -4.79 15.35 0.21
N ARG A 144 -4.34 16.60 0.12
CA ARG A 144 -3.35 17.18 -0.82
C ARG A 144 -2.23 17.80 0.00
#